data_AF-A0A1W1UX55-F1
#
_entry.id   AF-A0A1W1UX55-F1
#
_cell.length_a   1.000
_cell.length_b   1.000
_cell.length_c   1.000
_cell.angle_alpha   90.00
_cell.angle_beta   90.00
_cell.angle_gamma   90.00
#
_symmetry.space_group_name_H-M   'P 1'
#
loop_
_entity.id
_entity.type
_entity.pdbx_description
1 polymer ?
#
loop_
_entity_poly.entity_id
_entity_poly.type
_entity_poly.pdbx_seq_one_letter_code
_entity_poly.pdbx_strand_id
1 'polypeptide(L)'
;MGSYSLHGNQQDLDVRERQGTCTGEQVMAYLGTLAAQCTLDQITVVVLDNAPFHKGAKLREKIACWEEQGLYLRYLLPYAPFLNLIEGVWRQLKAILMPRRCSDSVGELRAALVTGLKVLGAKFI
;
A
#
# COMPACT_ATOMS: atom_id res chain seq x y z
N MET A 1 0.86 -6.61 -1.21
CA MET A 1 0.33 -5.33 -0.71
C MET A 1 1.45 -4.32 -0.82
N GLY A 2 1.16 -3.09 -1.24
CA GLY A 2 2.17 -2.03 -1.30
C GLY A 2 1.60 -0.74 -0.73
N SER A 3 2.45 0.06 -0.11
CA SER A 3 2.12 1.39 0.40
C SER A 3 3.15 2.38 -0.11
N TYR A 4 2.70 3.60 -0.37
CA TYR A 4 3.56 4.70 -0.74
C TYR A 4 3.31 5.84 0.22
N SER A 5 4.36 6.23 0.93
CA SER A 5 4.30 7.10 2.09
C SER A 5 5.13 8.35 1.85
N LEU A 6 4.65 9.46 2.38
CA LEU A 6 5.34 10.75 2.36
C LEU A 6 5.57 11.20 3.81
N HIS A 7 6.82 11.46 4.17
CA HIS A 7 7.19 12.00 5.49
C HIS A 7 8.11 13.20 5.28
N GLY A 8 7.55 14.41 5.41
CA GLY A 8 8.25 15.62 5.00
C GLY A 8 8.66 15.56 3.52
N ASN A 9 9.97 15.55 3.25
CA ASN A 9 10.53 15.40 1.90
C ASN A 9 10.91 13.95 1.55
N GLN A 10 10.77 13.02 2.48
CA GLN A 10 11.09 11.61 2.28
C GLN A 10 9.91 10.89 1.65
N GLN A 11 10.21 10.03 0.68
CA GLN A 11 9.26 9.18 -0.02
C GLN A 11 9.67 7.73 0.21
N ASP A 12 8.75 6.90 0.70
CA ASP A 12 9.01 5.50 0.98
C ASP A 12 8.00 4.63 0.24
N LEU A 13 8.50 3.57 -0.41
CA LEU A 13 7.70 2.55 -1.07
C LEU A 13 7.91 1.24 -0.34
N ASP A 14 6.92 0.79 0.42
CA ASP A 14 6.98 -0.50 1.09
C ASP A 14 6.18 -1.54 0.31
N VAL A 15 6.75 -2.74 0.18
CA VAL A 15 6.14 -3.84 -0.56
C VAL A 15 6.18 -5.11 0.28
N ARG A 16 5.00 -5.67 0.51
CA ARG A 16 4.81 -6.99 1.08
C ARG A 16 4.32 -7.95 0.03
N GLU A 17 5.16 -8.92 -0.33
CA GLU A 17 4.75 -10.00 -1.23
C GLU A 17 3.70 -10.90 -0.56
N ARG A 18 2.72 -11.34 -1.35
CA ARG A 18 1.63 -12.21 -0.87
C ARG A 18 1.27 -13.22 -1.95
N GLN A 19 0.91 -14.42 -1.52
CA GLN A 19 0.23 -15.41 -2.35
C GLN A 19 -1.25 -15.47 -1.96
N GLY A 20 -2.11 -15.69 -2.95
CA GLY A 20 -3.56 -15.73 -2.77
C GLY A 20 -4.22 -14.36 -2.68
N THR A 21 -5.49 -14.36 -2.28
CA THR A 21 -6.34 -13.16 -2.27
C THR A 21 -6.01 -12.22 -1.11
N CYS A 22 -6.04 -10.91 -1.39
CA CYS A 22 -5.96 -9.89 -0.36
C CYS A 22 -7.28 -9.83 0.42
N THR A 23 -7.24 -10.00 1.74
CA THR A 23 -8.44 -9.99 2.61
C THR A 23 -8.45 -8.78 3.53
N GLY A 24 -9.63 -8.41 4.04
CA GLY A 24 -9.76 -7.32 5.01
C GLY A 24 -8.99 -7.56 6.31
N GLU A 25 -8.80 -8.82 6.70
CA GLU A 25 -7.98 -9.18 7.87
C GLU A 25 -6.50 -8.88 7.64
N GLN A 26 -5.99 -9.11 6.43
CA GLN A 26 -4.61 -8.78 6.07
C GLN A 26 -4.39 -7.26 6.05
N VAL A 27 -5.38 -6.51 5.52
CA VAL A 27 -5.35 -5.04 5.56
C VAL A 27 -5.35 -4.55 7.01
N MET A 28 -6.23 -5.09 7.85
CA MET A 28 -6.31 -4.70 9.26
C MET A 28 -5.02 -5.02 10.02
N ALA A 29 -4.39 -6.17 9.77
CA ALA A 29 -3.11 -6.51 10.38
C ALA A 29 -2.00 -5.54 9.97
N TYR A 30 -1.99 -5.13 8.70
CA TYR A 30 -1.06 -4.12 8.20
C TYR A 30 -1.30 -2.74 8.85
N LEU A 31 -2.55 -2.27 8.87
CA LEU A 31 -2.92 -1.01 9.53
C LEU A 31 -2.61 -1.03 11.03
N GLY A 32 -2.80 -2.16 11.71
CA GLY A 32 -2.42 -2.32 13.12
C GLY A 32 -0.92 -2.21 13.34
N THR A 33 -0.10 -2.67 12.39
CA THR A 33 1.37 -2.49 12.45
C THR A 33 1.73 -1.01 12.31
N LEU A 34 1.07 -0.28 11.40
CA LEU A 34 1.27 1.17 11.24
C LEU A 34 0.81 1.93 12.48
N ALA A 35 -0.35 1.59 13.04
CA ALA A 35 -0.90 2.26 14.22
C ALA A 35 0.03 2.12 15.43
N ALA A 36 0.64 0.94 15.61
CA ALA A 36 1.63 0.71 16.67
C ALA A 36 2.93 1.51 16.49
N GLN A 37 3.21 2.03 15.29
CA GLN A 37 4.35 2.89 14.99
C GLN A 37 4.00 4.38 15.03
N CYS A 38 2.71 4.73 15.13
CA CYS A 38 2.26 6.11 15.17
C CYS A 38 2.52 6.74 16.54
N THR A 39 2.65 8.07 16.54
CA THR A 39 2.79 8.88 17.75
C THR A 39 1.86 10.09 17.64
N LEU A 40 1.38 10.61 18.78
CA LEU A 40 0.40 11.69 18.82
C LEU A 40 0.94 13.05 18.34
N ASP A 41 2.25 13.24 18.39
CA ASP A 41 2.95 14.41 17.86
C ASP A 41 3.11 14.37 16.34
N GLN A 42 2.87 13.22 15.71
CA GLN A 42 2.97 13.04 14.27
C GLN A 42 1.76 12.30 13.69
N ILE A 43 0.78 13.09 13.24
CA ILE A 43 -0.42 12.58 12.58
C ILE A 43 -0.06 11.77 11.35
N THR A 44 -0.53 10.53 11.30
CA THR A 44 -0.38 9.64 10.14
C THR A 44 -1.74 9.48 9.47
N VAL A 45 -1.80 9.77 8.17
CA VAL A 45 -3.03 9.61 7.38
C VAL A 45 -2.82 8.54 6.33
N VAL A 46 -3.59 7.45 6.41
CA VAL A 46 -3.62 6.42 5.37
C VAL A 46 -4.78 6.68 4.44
N VAL A 47 -4.46 6.87 3.16
CA VAL A 47 -5.44 7.09 2.10
C VAL A 47 -5.67 5.77 1.36
N LEU A 48 -6.90 5.27 1.45
CA LEU A 48 -7.31 4.00 0.85
C LEU A 48 -8.19 4.24 -0.38
N ASP A 49 -8.10 3.34 -1.36
CA ASP A 49 -9.10 3.25 -2.41
C ASP A 49 -10.41 2.62 -1.88
N ASN A 50 -11.41 2.51 -2.75
CA ASN A 50 -12.73 2.00 -2.38
C ASN A 50 -12.88 0.47 -2.48
N ALA A 51 -11.77 -0.29 -2.52
CA ALA A 51 -11.84 -1.75 -2.62
C ALA A 51 -12.69 -2.37 -1.49
N PRO A 52 -13.48 -3.44 -1.76
CA PRO A 52 -14.42 -3.99 -0.76
C PRO A 52 -13.75 -4.40 0.56
N PHE A 53 -12.52 -4.92 0.49
CA PHE A 53 -11.74 -5.34 1.65
C PHE A 53 -11.22 -4.18 2.51
N HIS A 54 -11.33 -2.93 2.07
CA HIS A 54 -11.08 -1.74 2.88
C HIS A 54 -12.31 -1.29 3.68
N LYS A 55 -13.51 -1.86 3.45
CA LYS A 55 -14.79 -1.36 4.00
C LYS A 55 -15.47 -2.32 4.99
N GLY A 56 -14.73 -3.25 5.58
CA GLY A 56 -15.26 -4.25 6.51
C GLY A 56 -15.74 -3.66 7.85
N ALA A 57 -16.75 -4.30 8.47
CA ALA A 57 -17.27 -3.89 9.79
C ALA A 57 -16.19 -3.90 10.88
N LYS A 58 -15.41 -4.99 10.96
CA LYS A 58 -14.26 -5.11 11.88
C LYS A 58 -13.24 -3.97 11.73
N LEU A 59 -13.07 -3.45 10.51
CA LEU A 59 -12.15 -2.34 10.26
C LEU A 59 -12.72 -1.03 10.81
N ARG A 60 -14.03 -0.78 10.63
CA ARG A 60 -14.73 0.36 11.21
C ARG A 60 -14.65 0.39 12.74
N GLU A 61 -14.80 -0.75 13.39
CA GLU A 61 -14.69 -0.88 14.85
C GLU A 61 -13.30 -0.50 15.37
N LYS A 62 -12.24 -0.62 14.56
CA LYS A 62 -10.86 -0.27 14.93
C LYS A 62 -10.50 1.19 14.70
N ILE A 63 -11.27 1.93 13.89
CA ILE A 63 -10.95 3.31 13.51
C ILE A 63 -10.75 4.18 14.74
N ALA A 64 -11.69 4.19 15.69
CA ALA A 64 -11.59 5.03 16.89
C ALA A 64 -10.31 4.75 17.70
N CYS A 65 -9.97 3.47 17.90
CA CYS A 65 -8.76 3.05 18.60
C CYS A 65 -7.47 3.49 17.87
N TRP A 66 -7.48 3.48 16.53
CA TRP A 66 -6.33 3.94 15.74
C TRP A 66 -6.21 5.47 15.70
N GLU A 67 -7.33 6.18 15.71
CA GLU A 67 -7.33 7.65 15.78
C GLU A 67 -6.76 8.14 17.13
N GLU A 68 -7.02 7.42 18.23
CA GLU A 68 -6.37 7.64 19.53
C GLU A 68 -4.85 7.37 19.52
N GLN A 69 -4.34 6.63 18.53
CA GLN A 69 -2.92 6.39 18.31
C GLN A 69 -2.30 7.37 17.30
N GLY A 70 -3.08 8.31 16.76
CA GLY A 70 -2.64 9.26 15.74
C GLY A 70 -2.73 8.75 14.29
N LEU A 71 -3.36 7.59 14.06
CA LEU A 71 -3.58 7.02 12.73
C LEU A 71 -5.00 7.30 12.24
N TYR A 72 -5.12 8.02 11.14
CA TYR A 72 -6.40 8.38 10.52
C TYR A 72 -6.55 7.71 9.17
N LEU A 73 -7.73 7.13 8.93
CA LEU A 73 -8.08 6.58 7.62
C LEU A 73 -8.90 7.59 6.81
N ARG A 74 -8.52 7.78 5.55
CA ARG A 74 -9.30 8.52 4.56
C ARG A 74 -9.49 7.67 3.33
N TYR A 75 -10.62 7.87 2.65
CA TYR A 75 -10.95 7.14 1.44
C TYR A 75 -10.98 8.10 0.27
N LEU A 76 -10.41 7.68 -0.85
CA LEU A 76 -10.52 8.42 -2.10
C LEU A 76 -11.97 8.46 -2.59
N LEU A 77 -12.26 9.36 -3.53
CA LEU A 77 -13.50 9.30 -4.27
C LEU A 77 -13.57 7.99 -5.10
N PRO A 78 -14.77 7.43 -5.31
CA PRO A 78 -14.94 6.30 -6.20
C PRO A 78 -14.38 6.60 -7.60
N TYR A 79 -13.69 5.62 -8.19
CA TYR A 79 -13.12 5.72 -9.55
C TYR A 79 -12.16 6.89 -9.78
N ALA A 80 -11.45 7.33 -8.74
CA ALA A 80 -10.44 8.39 -8.83
C ALA A 80 -8.99 7.88 -8.65
N PRO A 81 -8.50 6.94 -9.48
CA PRO A 81 -7.15 6.39 -9.35
C PRO A 81 -6.05 7.44 -9.57
N PHE A 82 -6.36 8.52 -10.30
CA PHE A 82 -5.44 9.63 -10.53
C PHE A 82 -5.12 10.43 -9.24
N LEU A 83 -5.92 10.29 -8.18
CA LEU A 83 -5.63 10.87 -6.86
C LEU A 83 -4.79 9.92 -5.99
N ASN A 84 -4.63 8.65 -6.39
CA ASN A 84 -3.86 7.68 -5.66
C ASN A 84 -2.39 7.73 -6.10
N LEU A 85 -1.52 8.30 -5.26
CA LEU A 85 -0.10 8.52 -5.59
C LEU A 85 0.64 7.23 -5.99
N ILE A 86 0.28 6.09 -5.37
CA ILE A 86 0.91 4.80 -5.67
C ILE A 86 0.62 4.32 -7.11
N GLU A 87 -0.45 4.81 -7.76
CA GLU A 87 -0.73 4.49 -9.17
C GLU A 87 0.35 5.05 -10.09
N GLY A 88 0.98 6.18 -9.73
CA GLY A 88 2.15 6.71 -10.42
C GLY A 88 3.34 5.76 -10.37
N VAL A 89 3.59 5.18 -9.18
CA VAL A 89 4.63 4.17 -8.96
C VAL A 89 4.36 2.92 -9.79
N TRP A 90 3.12 2.40 -9.76
CA TRP A 90 2.74 1.23 -10.55
C TRP A 90 2.80 1.46 -12.05
N ARG A 91 2.49 2.67 -12.51
CA ARG A 91 2.64 3.05 -13.91
C ARG A 91 4.11 3.05 -14.32
N GLN A 92 5.00 3.65 -13.53
CA GLN A 92 6.44 3.63 -13.81
C GLN A 92 6.99 2.20 -13.85
N LEU A 93 6.61 1.36 -12.88
CA LEU A 93 7.01 -0.03 -12.81
C LEU A 93 6.57 -0.81 -14.06
N LYS A 94 5.29 -0.77 -14.42
CA LYS A 94 4.72 -1.57 -15.52
C LYS A 94 5.03 -1.02 -16.91
N ALA A 95 5.20 0.29 -17.07
CA ALA A 95 5.39 0.91 -18.37
C ALA A 95 6.87 1.04 -18.75
N ILE A 96 7.75 1.25 -17.77
CA ILE A 96 9.16 1.59 -18.01
C ILE A 96 10.08 0.46 -17.54
N LEU A 97 9.89 -0.03 -16.31
CA LEU A 97 10.83 -0.96 -15.68
C LEU A 97 10.56 -2.43 -16.04
N MET A 98 9.33 -2.75 -16.41
CA MET A 98 8.91 -4.09 -16.84
C MET A 98 8.28 -4.06 -18.24
N PRO A 99 9.05 -3.73 -19.29
CA PRO A 99 8.52 -3.60 -20.64
C PRO A 99 8.03 -4.93 -21.22
N ARG A 100 8.63 -6.06 -20.81
CA ARG A 100 8.16 -7.40 -21.18
C ARG A 100 6.91 -7.74 -20.35
N ARG A 101 5.77 -7.86 -21.03
CA ARG A 101 4.45 -8.15 -20.42
C ARG A 101 4.00 -9.61 -20.51
N CYS A 102 4.81 -10.45 -21.13
CA CYS A 102 4.63 -11.90 -21.18
C CYS A 102 5.75 -12.54 -20.36
N SER A 103 5.40 -13.34 -19.37
CA SER A 103 6.36 -14.15 -18.61
C SER A 103 5.90 -15.60 -18.69
N ASP A 104 6.84 -16.50 -18.86
CA ASP A 104 6.55 -17.93 -19.10
C ASP A 104 6.26 -18.66 -17.78
N SER A 105 6.58 -18.01 -16.65
CA SER A 105 6.25 -18.49 -15.31
C SER A 105 6.02 -17.34 -14.32
N VAL A 106 5.32 -17.65 -13.22
CA VAL A 106 5.19 -16.74 -12.06
C VAL A 106 6.56 -16.38 -11.48
N GLY A 107 7.51 -17.32 -11.49
CA GLY A 107 8.88 -17.09 -10.99
C GLY A 107 9.62 -16.03 -11.80
N GLU A 108 9.47 -16.05 -13.13
CA GLU A 108 10.06 -15.06 -14.01
C GLU A 108 9.41 -13.67 -13.81
N LEU A 109 8.08 -13.62 -13.74
CA LEU A 109 7.37 -12.38 -13.45
C LEU A 109 7.81 -11.78 -12.11
N ARG A 110 7.97 -12.64 -11.09
CA ARG A 110 8.46 -12.24 -9.76
C ARG A 110 9.87 -11.66 -9.84
N ALA A 111 10.78 -12.28 -10.58
CA ALA A 111 12.15 -11.79 -10.74
C ALA A 111 12.19 -10.41 -11.42
N ALA A 112 11.41 -10.22 -12.48
CA ALA A 112 11.27 -8.93 -13.16
C ALA A 112 10.66 -7.86 -12.23
N LEU A 113 9.62 -8.23 -11.47
CA LEU A 113 8.97 -7.37 -10.49
C LEU A 113 9.93 -6.91 -9.40
N VAL A 114 10.66 -7.83 -8.79
CA VAL A 114 11.66 -7.52 -7.74
C VAL A 114 12.75 -6.61 -8.29
N THR A 115 13.19 -6.83 -9.53
CA THR A 115 14.19 -5.98 -10.18
C THR A 115 13.67 -4.55 -10.36
N GLY A 116 12.47 -4.38 -10.90
CA GLY A 116 11.86 -3.07 -11.07
C GLY A 116 11.60 -2.35 -9.74
N LEU A 117 11.11 -3.08 -8.73
CA LEU A 117 10.88 -2.53 -7.39
C LEU A 117 12.18 -2.07 -6.71
N LYS A 118 13.28 -2.80 -6.87
CA LYS A 118 14.60 -2.37 -6.37
C LYS A 118 15.06 -1.07 -7.01
N VAL A 119 14.82 -0.88 -8.31
CA VAL A 119 15.14 0.39 -9.01
C VAL A 119 14.31 1.55 -8.45
N LEU A 120 13.07 1.30 -8.02
CA LEU A 120 12.22 2.29 -7.36
C LEU A 120 12.56 2.52 -5.88
N GLY A 121 13.60 1.86 -5.35
CA GLY A 121 13.98 1.99 -3.95
C GLY A 121 13.00 1.33 -2.97
N ALA A 122 12.22 0.34 -3.43
CA ALA A 122 11.23 -0.32 -2.59
C ALA A 122 11.87 -1.09 -1.42
N LYS A 123 11.27 -0.98 -0.24
CA LYS A 123 11.60 -1.78 0.95
C LYS A 123 10.69 -3.00 0.99
N PHE A 124 11.26 -4.18 1.18
CA PHE A 124 10.50 -5.42 1.27
C PHE A 124 10.22 -5.76 2.74
N ILE A 125 8.94 -5.84 3.13
CA ILE A 125 8.47 -5.93 4.53
C ILE A 125 7.41 -7.03 4.77
#